data_AF-A0A1Y0BM11-F1
#
_entry.id   AF-A0A1Y0BM11-F1
#
_cell.length_a   1.000
_cell.length_b   1.000
_cell.length_c   1.000
_cell.angle_alpha   90.00
_cell.angle_beta   90.00
_cell.angle_gamma   90.00
#
_symmetry.space_group_name_H-M   'P 1'
#
loop_
_entity.id
_entity.type
_entity.pdbx_description
1 polymer ?
#
loop_
_entity_poly.entity_id
_entity_poly.type
_entity_poly.pdbx_seq_one_letter_code
_entity_poly.pdbx_strand_id
1 'polypeptide(L)'
;MDGKHLAEADIILIGVSRSGKTPTSLYLSLQFGIRAANFPLTEDDLENQTLPKSLLPHRGKLFGLSIDPMRVHRIREERRPGSRYASLPQCQFEARQALRLYQRLNIPHLDSTHKSIEEISTTVIQQFGLKRRIF
;
A
#
# COMPACT_ATOMS: atom_id res chain seq x y z
N MET A 1 -13.09 -7.75 1.35
CA MET A 1 -12.09 -8.15 2.36
C MET A 1 -12.75 -8.01 3.71
N ASP A 2 -12.88 -9.12 4.43
CA ASP A 2 -13.63 -9.17 5.67
C ASP A 2 -12.92 -8.33 6.75
N GLY A 3 -13.66 -7.44 7.41
CA GLY A 3 -13.13 -6.49 8.39
C GLY A 3 -12.36 -7.14 9.56
N LYS A 4 -12.58 -8.45 9.78
CA LYS A 4 -11.86 -9.24 10.78
C LYS A 4 -10.35 -9.27 10.53
N HIS A 5 -9.90 -9.38 9.27
CA HIS A 5 -8.47 -9.39 8.94
C HIS A 5 -7.80 -8.03 9.21
N LEU A 6 -8.54 -6.91 9.14
CA LEU A 6 -8.00 -5.58 9.42
C LEU A 6 -7.83 -5.34 10.93
N ALA A 7 -8.75 -5.87 11.73
CA ALA A 7 -8.69 -5.76 13.19
C ALA A 7 -7.46 -6.50 13.77
N GLU A 8 -7.18 -7.70 13.26
CA GLU A 8 -6.08 -8.57 13.72
C GLU A 8 -4.69 -8.17 13.18
N ALA A 9 -4.64 -7.30 12.17
CA ALA A 9 -3.39 -6.84 11.58
C ALA A 9 -2.58 -5.97 12.55
N ASP A 10 -1.27 -6.15 12.56
CA ASP A 10 -0.31 -5.23 13.19
C ASP A 10 -0.10 -3.99 12.31
N ILE A 11 -0.12 -4.17 10.98
CA ILE A 11 0.02 -3.11 9.98
C ILE A 11 -0.88 -3.36 8.78
N ILE A 12 -1.41 -2.28 8.17
CA ILE A 12 -2.24 -2.33 6.98
C ILE A 12 -1.56 -1.51 5.88
N LEU A 13 -1.04 -2.20 4.86
CA LEU A 13 -0.42 -1.58 3.70
C LEU A 13 -1.50 -1.11 2.73
N ILE A 14 -1.49 0.19 2.41
CA ILE A 14 -2.43 0.80 1.47
C ILE A 14 -1.72 1.33 0.22
N GLY A 15 -2.45 1.35 -0.90
CA GLY A 15 -1.99 2.03 -2.12
C GLY A 15 -2.46 1.41 -3.41
N VAL A 16 -2.00 1.96 -4.53
CA VAL A 16 -2.43 1.56 -5.88
C VAL A 16 -2.04 0.13 -6.20
N SER A 17 -2.79 -0.54 -7.08
CA SER A 17 -2.41 -1.88 -7.53
C SER A 17 -1.01 -1.84 -8.17
N ARG A 18 -0.15 -2.81 -7.79
CA ARG A 18 1.29 -2.91 -8.14
C ARG A 18 2.28 -2.00 -7.37
N SER A 19 1.87 -1.36 -6.28
CA SER A 19 2.77 -0.58 -5.40
C SER A 19 3.67 -1.40 -4.44
N GLY A 20 3.82 -2.71 -4.62
CA GLY A 20 4.67 -3.55 -3.74
C GLY A 20 4.02 -4.10 -2.46
N LYS A 21 2.74 -3.81 -2.17
CA LYS A 21 2.02 -4.30 -0.97
C LYS A 21 2.19 -5.79 -0.67
N THR A 22 1.83 -6.67 -1.62
CA THR A 22 1.83 -8.13 -1.41
C THR A 22 3.20 -8.72 -1.07
N PRO A 23 4.29 -8.45 -1.82
CA PRO A 23 5.60 -8.95 -1.43
C PRO A 23 6.07 -8.37 -0.10
N THR A 24 5.78 -7.09 0.21
CA THR A 24 6.09 -6.50 1.52
C THR A 24 5.33 -7.17 2.66
N SER A 25 4.02 -7.37 2.52
CA SER A 25 3.23 -8.04 3.56
C SER A 25 3.72 -9.47 3.82
N LEU A 26 4.09 -10.18 2.75
CA LEU A 26 4.61 -11.55 2.85
C LEU A 26 5.95 -11.57 3.57
N TYR A 27 6.86 -10.66 3.22
CA TYR A 27 8.17 -10.55 3.88
C TYR A 27 8.05 -10.16 5.35
N LEU A 28 7.19 -9.18 5.68
CA LEU A 28 6.85 -8.81 7.06
C LEU A 28 6.33 -10.01 7.86
N SER A 29 5.49 -10.83 7.25
CA SER A 29 4.91 -12.01 7.91
C SER A 29 5.95 -13.11 8.10
N LEU A 30 6.69 -13.48 7.06
CA LEU A 30 7.63 -14.60 7.08
C LEU A 30 8.91 -14.30 7.86
N GLN A 31 9.48 -13.11 7.69
CA GLN A 31 10.77 -12.78 8.30
C GLN A 31 10.62 -12.20 9.70
N PHE A 32 9.50 -11.53 9.97
CA PHE A 32 9.31 -10.80 11.22
C PHE A 32 8.11 -11.24 12.06
N GLY A 33 7.27 -12.17 11.57
CA GLY A 33 6.04 -12.59 12.25
C GLY A 33 5.03 -11.45 12.46
N ILE A 34 5.09 -10.43 11.61
CA ILE A 34 4.19 -9.27 11.64
C ILE A 34 2.95 -9.58 10.81
N ARG A 35 1.77 -9.43 11.41
CA ARG A 35 0.49 -9.64 10.72
C ARG A 35 0.20 -8.43 9.83
N ALA A 36 0.61 -8.51 8.57
CA ALA A 36 0.38 -7.44 7.59
C ALA A 36 -0.88 -7.72 6.76
N ALA A 37 -1.78 -6.74 6.67
CA ALA A 37 -2.92 -6.77 5.76
C ALA A 37 -2.66 -5.87 4.55
N ASN A 38 -3.23 -6.21 3.39
CA ASN A 38 -3.14 -5.41 2.17
C ASN A 38 -4.50 -4.82 1.85
N PHE A 39 -4.60 -3.50 1.74
CA PHE A 39 -5.81 -2.82 1.30
C PHE A 39 -5.55 -2.04 0.00
N PRO A 40 -6.04 -2.51 -1.16
CA PRO A 40 -5.92 -1.74 -2.40
C PRO A 40 -6.85 -0.53 -2.35
N LEU A 41 -6.33 0.64 -2.70
CA LEU A 41 -7.17 1.81 -2.94
C LEU A 41 -7.79 1.69 -4.33
N THR A 42 -9.11 1.85 -4.40
CA THR A 42 -9.86 1.85 -5.66
C THR A 42 -9.86 3.23 -6.31
N GLU A 43 -10.26 3.30 -7.57
CA GLU A 43 -10.43 4.58 -8.27
C GLU A 43 -11.41 5.50 -7.53
N ASP A 44 -12.57 4.96 -7.11
CA ASP A 44 -13.59 5.71 -6.35
C ASP A 44 -13.06 6.25 -5.01
N ASP A 45 -12.23 5.50 -4.29
CA ASP A 45 -11.60 5.97 -3.05
C ASP A 45 -10.68 7.18 -3.31
N LEU A 46 -9.97 7.14 -4.44
CA LEU A 46 -8.97 8.11 -4.84
C LEU A 46 -9.60 9.37 -5.44
N GLU A 47 -10.70 9.23 -6.17
CA GLU A 47 -11.53 10.34 -6.68
C GLU A 47 -12.13 11.14 -5.53
N ASN A 48 -12.79 10.44 -4.60
CA ASN A 48 -13.44 11.08 -3.44
C ASN A 48 -12.44 11.59 -2.40
N GLN A 49 -11.16 11.24 -2.54
CA GLN A 49 -10.10 11.59 -1.59
C GLN A 49 -10.44 11.17 -0.15
N THR A 50 -11.21 10.10 0.04
CA THR A 50 -11.66 9.63 1.35
C THR A 50 -11.08 8.27 1.67
N LEU A 51 -10.78 8.01 2.94
CA LEU A 51 -10.50 6.64 3.38
C LEU A 51 -11.79 5.82 3.34
N PRO A 52 -11.76 4.58 2.82
CA PRO A 52 -12.83 3.61 2.98
C PRO A 52 -13.29 3.51 4.43
N LYS A 53 -14.62 3.40 4.65
CA LYS A 53 -15.22 3.33 5.99
C LYS A 53 -14.62 2.22 6.86
N SER A 54 -14.25 1.09 6.25
CA SER A 54 -13.62 -0.05 6.91
C SER A 54 -12.22 0.23 7.45
N LEU A 55 -11.51 1.25 6.95
CA LEU A 55 -10.19 1.64 7.43
C LEU A 55 -10.23 2.69 8.55
N LEU A 56 -11.37 3.38 8.75
CA LEU A 56 -11.50 4.45 9.74
C LEU A 56 -11.15 3.99 11.17
N PRO A 57 -11.60 2.81 11.65
CA PRO A 57 -11.23 2.32 12.99
C PRO A 57 -9.76 1.93 13.13
N HIS A 58 -9.02 1.81 12.01
CA HIS A 58 -7.68 1.26 11.97
C HIS A 58 -6.63 2.28 11.48
N ARG A 59 -6.94 3.58 11.53
CA ARG A 59 -6.03 4.65 11.05
C ARG A 59 -4.61 4.57 11.62
N GLY A 60 -4.47 4.21 12.89
CA GLY A 60 -3.17 4.08 13.56
C GLY A 60 -2.29 2.93 13.05
N LYS A 61 -2.82 2.06 12.17
CA LYS A 61 -2.10 0.92 11.59
C LYS A 61 -1.81 1.10 10.10
N LEU A 62 -2.20 2.23 9.50
CA LEU A 62 -2.09 2.43 8.04
C LEU A 62 -0.69 2.85 7.63
N PHE A 63 -0.16 2.21 6.60
CA PHE A 63 1.07 2.62 5.93
C PHE A 63 0.87 2.67 4.41
N GLY A 64 1.09 3.83 3.81
CA GLY A 64 0.97 4.05 2.39
C GLY A 64 2.22 3.63 1.62
N LEU A 65 2.04 2.88 0.54
CA LEU A 65 3.06 2.71 -0.48
C LEU A 65 2.71 3.60 -1.67
N SER A 66 3.52 4.63 -1.90
CA SER A 66 3.49 5.42 -3.14
C SER A 66 4.49 4.83 -4.13
N ILE A 67 4.27 5.10 -5.42
CA ILE A 67 5.08 4.55 -6.49
C ILE A 67 4.98 5.46 -7.71
N ASP A 68 6.06 5.56 -8.46
CA ASP A 68 6.14 6.28 -9.71
C ASP A 68 5.09 5.75 -10.73
N PRO A 69 4.30 6.64 -11.36
CA PRO A 69 3.29 6.23 -12.34
C PRO A 69 3.86 5.45 -13.52
N MET A 70 5.05 5.82 -14.02
CA MET A 70 5.67 5.13 -15.15
C MET A 70 6.09 3.71 -14.78
N ARG A 71 6.50 3.48 -13.53
CA ARG A 71 6.78 2.14 -13.01
C ARG A 71 5.51 1.30 -12.92
N VAL A 72 4.41 1.86 -12.41
CA VAL A 72 3.11 1.16 -12.37
C VAL A 72 2.62 0.81 -13.76
N HIS A 73 2.64 1.78 -14.69
CA HIS A 73 2.26 1.59 -16.09
C HIS A 73 3.01 0.40 -16.70
N ARG A 74 4.35 0.37 -16.61
CA ARG A 74 5.17 -0.73 -17.13
C ARG A 74 4.75 -2.10 -16.57
N ILE A 75 4.60 -2.22 -15.25
CA ILE A 75 4.20 -3.48 -14.60
C ILE A 75 2.77 -3.90 -15.00
N ARG A 76 1.88 -2.93 -15.23
CA ARG A 76 0.49 -3.21 -15.63
C ARG A 76 0.40 -3.57 -17.11
N GLU A 77 1.16 -2.92 -17.98
CA GLU A 77 1.27 -3.26 -19.40
C GLU A 77 1.79 -4.68 -19.58
N GLU A 78 2.84 -5.08 -18.86
CA GLU A 78 3.32 -6.48 -18.86
C GLU A 78 2.24 -7.49 -18.45
N ARG A 79 1.33 -7.10 -17.54
CA ARG A 79 0.27 -7.99 -17.02
C ARG A 79 -0.98 -8.02 -17.89
N ARG A 80 -1.40 -6.87 -18.40
CA ARG A 80 -2.65 -6.64 -19.14
C ARG A 80 -2.44 -5.52 -20.18
N PRO A 81 -1.74 -5.83 -21.29
CA PRO A 81 -1.35 -4.85 -22.29
C PRO A 81 -2.55 -4.10 -22.87
N GLY A 82 -2.41 -2.79 -23.13
CA GLY A 82 -3.40 -1.98 -23.83
C GLY A 82 -4.74 -1.75 -23.08
N SER A 83 -4.81 -2.11 -21.80
CA SER A 83 -6.03 -1.93 -20.99
C SER A 83 -6.10 -0.53 -20.36
N ARG A 84 -7.32 -0.02 -20.08
CA ARG A 84 -7.50 1.23 -19.30
C ARG A 84 -6.74 1.19 -17.98
N TYR A 85 -6.77 0.04 -17.30
CA TYR A 85 -6.04 -0.22 -16.06
C TYR A 85 -4.53 -0.01 -16.19
N ALA A 86 -3.96 -0.41 -17.34
CA ALA A 86 -2.54 -0.26 -17.61
C ALA A 86 -2.17 1.11 -18.19
N SER A 87 -3.12 1.84 -18.80
CA SER A 87 -2.87 3.13 -19.43
C SER A 87 -2.13 4.12 -18.53
N LEU A 88 -1.20 4.88 -19.13
CA LEU A 88 -0.42 5.87 -18.41
C LEU A 88 -1.29 6.94 -17.72
N PRO A 89 -2.34 7.51 -18.36
CA PRO A 89 -3.22 8.48 -17.69
C PRO A 89 -3.85 7.93 -16.42
N GLN A 90 -4.34 6.68 -16.45
CA GLN A 90 -4.92 6.02 -15.28
C GLN A 90 -3.89 5.83 -14.17
N CYS A 91 -2.70 5.34 -14.50
CA CYS A 91 -1.62 5.14 -13.52
C CYS A 91 -1.18 6.46 -12.88
N GLN A 92 -1.09 7.54 -13.67
CA GLN A 92 -0.76 8.87 -13.18
C GLN A 92 -1.85 9.43 -12.27
N PHE A 93 -3.12 9.26 -12.64
CA PHE A 93 -4.25 9.67 -11.81
C PHE A 93 -4.20 8.95 -10.46
N GLU A 94 -4.20 7.63 -10.46
CA GLU A 94 -4.25 6.83 -9.23
C GLU A 94 -3.05 7.12 -8.30
N ALA A 95 -1.82 7.16 -8.84
CA ALA A 95 -0.63 7.36 -8.04
C ALA A 95 -0.59 8.76 -7.40
N ARG A 96 -0.94 9.81 -8.15
CA ARG A 96 -1.01 11.19 -7.62
C ARG A 96 -2.09 11.33 -6.56
N GLN A 97 -3.26 10.77 -6.80
CA GLN A 97 -4.38 10.85 -5.87
C GLN A 97 -4.09 10.06 -4.58
N ALA A 98 -3.39 8.93 -4.68
CA ALA A 98 -2.98 8.16 -3.51
C ALA A 98 -1.99 8.94 -2.64
N LEU A 99 -0.96 9.54 -3.25
CA LEU A 99 0.01 10.36 -2.53
C LEU A 99 -0.66 11.57 -1.87
N ARG A 100 -1.55 12.26 -2.60
CA ARG A 100 -2.34 13.39 -2.06
C ARG A 100 -3.20 12.95 -0.87
N LEU A 101 -3.84 11.79 -0.96
CA LEU A 101 -4.64 11.22 0.14
C LEU A 101 -3.77 11.01 1.38
N TYR A 102 -2.58 10.41 1.22
CA TYR A 102 -1.67 10.16 2.34
C TYR A 102 -1.24 11.46 3.02
N GLN A 103 -0.82 12.45 2.24
CA GLN A 103 -0.40 13.76 2.75
C GLN A 103 -1.53 14.48 3.48
N ARG A 104 -2.73 14.56 2.86
CA ARG A 104 -3.90 15.22 3.43
C ARG A 104 -4.34 14.61 4.76
N LEU A 105 -4.20 13.29 4.88
CA LEU A 105 -4.65 12.53 6.03
C LEU A 105 -3.53 12.20 7.02
N ASN A 106 -2.32 12.73 6.81
CA ASN A 106 -1.11 12.47 7.59
C ASN A 106 -0.86 10.96 7.78
N ILE A 107 -1.06 10.18 6.71
CA ILE A 107 -0.77 8.74 6.72
C ILE A 107 0.73 8.55 6.47
N PRO A 108 1.46 7.86 7.37
CA PRO A 108 2.82 7.39 7.11
C PRO A 108 2.94 6.71 5.75
N HIS A 109 3.89 7.12 4.93
CA HIS A 109 4.07 6.53 3.62
C HIS A 109 5.53 6.56 3.16
N LEU A 110 5.82 5.73 2.15
CA LEU A 110 7.13 5.60 1.55
C LEU A 110 7.00 5.41 0.04
N ASP A 111 7.91 6.02 -0.72
CA ASP A 111 8.07 5.72 -2.14
C ASP A 111 8.78 4.39 -2.35
N SER A 112 8.07 3.42 -2.92
CA SER A 112 8.57 2.07 -3.17
C SER A 112 9.26 1.91 -4.52
N THR A 113 9.38 2.96 -5.34
CA THR A 113 9.79 2.85 -6.76
C THR A 113 11.14 2.15 -6.95
N HIS A 114 12.12 2.48 -6.09
CA HIS A 114 13.48 1.96 -6.15
C HIS A 114 13.92 1.25 -4.87
N LYS A 115 12.99 1.01 -3.94
CA LYS A 115 13.29 0.37 -2.66
C LYS A 115 13.10 -1.13 -2.74
N SER A 116 14.02 -1.87 -2.11
CA SER A 116 13.86 -3.30 -1.91
C SER A 116 12.72 -3.59 -0.93
N ILE A 117 12.21 -4.82 -0.96
CA ILE A 117 11.20 -5.27 0.00
C ILE A 117 11.72 -5.20 1.45
N GLU A 118 13.01 -5.44 1.64
CA GLU A 118 13.67 -5.43 2.95
C GLU A 118 13.77 -4.00 3.49
N GLU A 119 14.13 -3.03 2.65
CA GLU A 119 14.17 -1.61 3.02
C GLU A 119 12.77 -1.12 3.41
N ILE A 120 11.75 -1.41 2.59
CA ILE A 120 10.36 -1.03 2.87
C ILE A 120 9.92 -1.63 4.22
N SER A 121 10.17 -2.92 4.43
CA SER A 121 9.76 -3.62 5.64
C SER A 121 10.46 -3.07 6.89
N THR A 122 11.76 -2.75 6.76
CA THR A 122 12.55 -2.15 7.84
C THR A 122 12.02 -0.78 8.22
N THR A 123 11.68 0.06 7.24
CA THR A 123 11.06 1.38 7.49
C THR A 123 9.72 1.23 8.22
N VAL A 124 8.86 0.30 7.78
CA VAL A 124 7.56 0.03 8.45
C VAL A 124 7.78 -0.37 9.91
N ILE A 125 8.70 -1.31 10.16
CA ILE A 125 8.99 -1.81 11.51
C ILE A 125 9.48 -0.71 12.44
N GLN A 126 10.45 0.09 11.97
CA GLN A 126 11.02 1.19 12.75
C GLN A 126 9.98 2.27 13.06
N GLN A 127 9.20 2.68 12.05
CA GLN A 127 8.25 3.76 12.20
C GLN A 127 7.07 3.41 13.12
N PHE A 128 6.65 2.14 13.14
CA PHE A 128 5.53 1.67 13.97
C PHE A 128 5.99 0.97 15.26
N GLY A 129 7.30 0.90 15.52
CA GLY A 129 7.85 0.23 16.70
C GLY A 129 7.47 -1.25 16.79
N LEU A 130 7.30 -1.92 15.64
CA LEU A 130 6.83 -3.29 15.59
C LEU A 130 7.91 -4.24 16.09
N LYS A 131 7.54 -5.16 16.98
CA LYS A 131 8.47 -6.15 17.50
C LYS A 131 8.44 -7.41 16.66
N ARG A 132 9.63 -7.88 16.27
CA ARG A 132 9.81 -9.16 15.60
C ARG A 132 9.28 -10.30 16.49
N ARG A 133 8.42 -11.15 15.93
CA ARG A 133 7.92 -12.38 16.55
C ARG A 133 8.42 -13.55 15.70
N ILE A 134 9.39 -14.31 16.20
CA ILE A 134 9.77 -15.58 15.58
C ILE A 134 9.12 -16.67 16.44
N PHE A 135 8.33 -17.53 15.81
CA PHE A 135 7.80 -18.74 16.42
C PHE A 135 8.74 -19.90 16.08
#